data_AF-A0A9D0H2B4-F1
#
_entry.id   AF-A0A9D0H2B4-F1
#
_cell.length_a   1.000
_cell.length_b   1.000
_cell.length_c   1.000
_cell.angle_alpha   90.00
_cell.angle_beta   90.00
_cell.angle_gamma   90.00
#
_symmetry.space_group_name_H-M   'P 1'
#
loop_
_entity.id
_entity.type
_entity.pdbx_description
1 polymer ?
#
loop_
_entity_poly.entity_id
_entity_poly.type
_entity_poly.pdbx_seq_one_letter_code
_entity_poly.pdbx_strand_id
1 'polypeptide(L)'
;MVIIHNIDDNFVSFELHSTCHIPMASKILSKLKEDLYVDWEFILEELHETVEGGIDRKRIDVMVMIDSNRDKMVVVSVGEFDLVAVIPS
;
A
#
# COMPACT_ATOMS: atom_id res chain seq x y z
N MET A 1 2.21 2.39 11.22
CA MET A 1 1.69 1.91 9.94
C MET A 1 0.99 0.58 10.15
N VAL A 2 -0.31 0.52 9.83
CA VAL A 2 -1.09 -0.73 9.80
C VAL A 2 -1.31 -1.09 8.34
N ILE A 3 -0.71 -2.18 7.87
CA ILE A 3 -0.94 -2.70 6.51
C ILE A 3 -2.09 -3.70 6.59
N ILE A 4 -3.18 -3.45 5.88
CA ILE A 4 -4.35 -4.33 5.84
C ILE A 4 -4.35 -5.13 4.54
N HIS A 5 -4.38 -6.45 4.67
CA HIS A 5 -4.49 -7.35 3.54
C HIS A 5 -5.72 -8.25 3.70
N ASN A 6 -6.49 -8.39 2.63
CA ASN A 6 -7.69 -9.23 2.60
C ASN A 6 -7.34 -10.58 1.94
N ILE A 7 -7.49 -11.68 2.68
CA ILE A 7 -7.30 -13.06 2.21
C ILE A 7 -8.59 -13.82 2.50
N ASP A 8 -9.34 -14.21 1.48
CA ASP A 8 -10.50 -15.10 1.60
C ASP A 8 -11.44 -14.72 2.76
N ASP A 9 -11.94 -13.47 2.76
CA ASP A 9 -12.79 -12.87 3.80
C ASP A 9 -12.15 -12.68 5.19
N ASN A 10 -10.84 -12.92 5.33
CA ASN A 10 -10.05 -12.65 6.54
C ASN A 10 -9.14 -11.42 6.36
N PHE A 11 -8.96 -10.66 7.45
CA PHE A 11 -8.06 -9.51 7.47
C PHE A 11 -6.76 -9.86 8.18
N VAL A 12 -5.64 -9.72 7.48
CA VAL A 12 -4.31 -9.73 8.10
C VAL A 12 -3.86 -8.29 8.22
N SER A 13 -3.64 -7.83 9.45
CA SER A 13 -3.11 -6.50 9.74
C SER A 13 -1.71 -6.60 10.32
N PHE A 14 -0.75 -5.89 9.73
CA PHE A 14 0.60 -5.74 10.29
C PHE A 14 0.77 -4.37 10.90
N GLU A 15 1.08 -4.30 12.19
CA GLU A 15 1.37 -3.03 12.86
C GLU A 15 2.89 -2.80 12.95
N LEU A 16 3.33 -1.66 12.42
CA LEU A 16 4.72 -1.22 12.43
C LEU A 16 4.79 0.16 13.08
N HIS A 17 5.62 0.30 14.11
CA HIS A 17 5.62 1.49 14.98
C HIS A 17 6.68 2.56 14.61
N SER A 18 7.28 2.45 13.43
CA SER A 18 8.28 3.42 12.96
C SER A 18 8.48 3.32 11.45
N THR A 19 8.89 4.43 10.85
CA THR A 19 9.20 4.58 9.43
C THR A 19 10.50 3.88 9.03
N CYS A 20 11.40 3.56 9.97
CA CYS A 20 12.56 2.70 9.70
C CYS A 20 12.16 1.28 9.26
N HIS A 21 10.90 0.90 9.41
CA HIS A 21 10.35 -0.37 8.95
C HIS A 21 9.74 -0.32 7.55
N ILE A 22 9.77 0.81 6.84
CA ILE A 22 9.29 0.92 5.45
C ILE A 22 9.92 -0.16 4.54
N PRO A 23 11.25 -0.41 4.58
CA PRO A 23 11.85 -1.48 3.76
C PRO A 23 11.38 -2.89 4.12
N MET A 24 10.87 -3.11 5.34
CA MET A 24 10.29 -4.39 5.75
C MET A 24 8.83 -4.49 5.27
N ALA A 25 8.08 -3.41 5.42
CA ALA A 25 6.71 -3.29 4.93
C ALA A 25 6.62 -3.50 3.41
N SER A 26 7.51 -2.86 2.66
CA SER A 26 7.60 -3.01 1.21
C SER A 26 7.81 -4.47 0.83
N LYS A 27 8.76 -5.16 1.48
CA LYS A 27 9.00 -6.61 1.27
C LYS A 27 7.80 -7.48 1.58
N ILE A 28 7.03 -7.16 2.63
CA ILE A 28 5.80 -7.90 2.97
C ILE A 28 4.74 -7.66 1.88
N LEU A 29 4.51 -6.40 1.49
CA LEU A 29 3.55 -6.03 0.45
C LEU A 29 3.90 -6.67 -0.90
N SER A 30 5.16 -6.63 -1.32
CA SER A 30 5.63 -7.27 -2.56
C SER A 30 5.36 -8.78 -2.58
N LYS A 31 5.37 -9.45 -1.42
CA LYS A 31 5.05 -10.89 -1.34
C LYS A 31 3.55 -11.16 -1.34
N LEU A 32 2.78 -10.33 -0.66
CA LEU A 32 1.32 -10.46 -0.59
C LEU A 32 0.63 -10.05 -1.90
N LYS A 33 1.28 -9.20 -2.68
CA LYS A 33 0.80 -8.62 -3.93
C LYS A 33 1.79 -8.86 -5.06
N GLU A 34 2.30 -10.09 -5.18
CA GLU A 34 3.31 -10.45 -6.19
C GLU A 34 2.83 -10.20 -7.65
N ASP A 35 1.51 -10.16 -7.85
CA ASP A 35 0.86 -9.88 -9.12
C ASP A 35 0.75 -8.38 -9.44
N LEU A 36 1.02 -7.52 -8.46
CA LEU A 36 1.08 -6.07 -8.60
C LEU A 36 2.56 -5.71 -8.65
N TYR A 37 3.10 -5.59 -9.86
CA TYR A 37 4.49 -5.17 -10.14
C TYR A 37 4.72 -3.69 -9.78
N VAL A 38 4.61 -3.38 -8.49
CA VAL A 38 4.62 -2.03 -7.92
C VAL A 38 5.84 -1.85 -7.02
N ASP A 39 6.47 -0.69 -7.10
CA ASP A 39 7.51 -0.29 -6.17
C ASP A 39 6.87 0.19 -4.85
N TRP A 40 6.64 -0.76 -3.95
CA TRP A 40 6.04 -0.49 -2.65
C TRP A 40 6.91 0.36 -1.73
N GLU A 41 8.23 0.36 -1.90
CA GLU A 41 9.11 1.19 -1.09
C GLU A 41 8.91 2.66 -1.47
N PHE A 42 8.97 2.95 -2.77
CA PHE A 42 8.67 4.29 -3.29
C PHE A 42 7.28 4.78 -2.88
N ILE A 43 6.23 3.97 -3.04
CA ILE A 43 4.86 4.37 -2.67
C ILE A 43 4.77 4.74 -1.18
N LEU A 44 5.36 3.95 -0.30
CA LEU A 44 5.29 4.19 1.14
C LEU A 44 6.11 5.42 1.55
N GLU A 45 7.23 5.69 0.87
CA GLU A 45 8.03 6.91 1.07
C GLU A 45 7.27 8.15 0.62
N GLU A 46 6.70 8.16 -0.60
CA GLU A 46 5.90 9.27 -1.12
C GLU A 46 4.69 9.59 -0.22
N LEU A 47 3.99 8.55 0.27
CA LEU A 47 2.90 8.73 1.23
C LEU A 47 3.41 9.28 2.56
N HIS A 48 4.58 8.84 3.03
CA HIS A 48 5.17 9.35 4.26
C HIS A 48 5.48 10.85 4.18
N GLU A 49 6.01 11.30 3.04
CA GLU A 49 6.36 12.70 2.81
C GLU A 49 5.11 13.58 2.58
N THR A 50 4.09 13.05 1.91
CA THR A 50 2.87 13.80 1.57
C THR A 50 1.97 14.02 2.78
N VAL A 51 1.85 13.03 3.65
CA VAL A 51 0.90 13.04 4.76
C VAL A 51 1.45 13.86 5.93
N GLU A 52 0.70 14.85 6.43
CA GLU A 52 1.09 15.63 7.61
C GLU A 52 1.32 14.73 8.84
N GLY A 53 2.50 14.84 9.46
CA GLY A 53 2.94 13.98 10.57
C GLY A 53 3.34 12.55 10.15
N GLY A 54 3.36 12.27 8.85
CA GLY A 54 3.76 10.99 8.28
C GLY A 54 2.72 9.88 8.37
N ILE A 55 3.14 8.66 8.05
CA ILE A 55 2.30 7.43 8.05
C ILE A 55 2.47 6.58 9.32
N ASP A 56 3.22 7.08 10.31
CA ASP A 56 3.41 6.34 11.56
C ASP A 56 2.08 6.17 12.30
N ARG A 57 1.84 4.97 12.81
CA ARG A 57 0.58 4.53 13.45
C ARG A 57 -0.72 4.78 12.64
N LYS A 58 -0.62 5.21 11.39
CA LYS A 58 -1.77 5.36 10.49
C LYS A 58 -2.11 4.03 9.82
N ARG A 59 -3.40 3.87 9.53
CA ARG A 59 -3.94 2.78 8.74
C ARG A 59 -3.68 3.06 7.26
N ILE A 60 -3.19 2.05 6.54
CA ILE A 60 -3.02 2.08 5.09
C ILE A 60 -3.97 1.07 4.48
N ASP A 61 -4.87 1.55 3.65
CA ASP A 61 -5.80 0.73 2.88
C ASP A 61 -5.29 0.58 1.44
N VAL A 62 -5.29 -0.64 0.92
CA VAL A 62 -4.84 -0.95 -0.45
C VAL A 62 -6.00 -1.57 -1.22
N MET A 63 -6.46 -0.89 -2.26
CA MET A 63 -7.52 -1.34 -3.15
C MET A 63 -6.96 -1.59 -4.56
N VAL A 64 -7.41 -2.68 -5.19
CA VAL A 64 -7.02 -3.04 -6.56
C VAL A 64 -8.28 -3.06 -7.41
N MET A 65 -8.26 -2.32 -8.51
CA MET A 65 -9.31 -2.28 -9.52
C MET A 65 -8.73 -2.68 -10.87
N ILE A 66 -9.57 -3.21 -11.74
CA ILE A 66 -9.18 -3.54 -13.12
C ILE A 66 -10.05 -2.68 -14.03
N ASP A 67 -9.42 -1.89 -14.90
CA ASP A 67 -10.14 -1.11 -15.89
C ASP A 67 -10.57 -1.96 -17.10
N SER A 68 -11.44 -1.42 -17.93
CA SER A 68 -11.89 -1.93 -19.22
C SER A 68 -10.76 -2.34 -20.16
N ASN A 69 -9.59 -1.67 -20.08
CA ASN A 69 -8.38 -2.03 -20.82
C ASN A 69 -7.57 -3.19 -20.20
N ARG A 70 -8.06 -3.79 -19.11
CA ARG A 70 -7.39 -4.79 -18.25
C ARG A 70 -6.20 -4.28 -17.44
N ASP A 71 -5.90 -2.99 -17.52
CA ASP A 71 -4.89 -2.36 -16.67
C ASP A 71 -5.32 -2.42 -15.20
N LYS A 72 -4.36 -2.71 -14.32
CA LYS A 72 -4.60 -2.75 -12.89
C LYS A 72 -4.37 -1.36 -12.30
N MET A 73 -5.38 -0.82 -11.62
CA MET A 73 -5.25 0.38 -10.82
C MET A 73 -5.11 -0.01 -9.35
N VAL A 74 -4.02 0.42 -8.72
CA VAL A 74 -3.77 0.24 -7.30
C VAL A 74 -3.95 1.57 -6.61
N VAL A 75 -4.90 1.64 -5.67
CA VAL A 75 -5.15 2.81 -4.84
C VAL A 75 -4.66 2.51 -3.44
N VAL A 76 -3.78 3.38 -2.92
CA VAL A 76 -3.23 3.28 -1.58
C VAL A 76 -3.64 4.52 -0.78
N SER A 77 -4.42 4.31 0.26
CA SER A 77 -5.10 5.38 1.01
C SER A 77 -4.58 5.47 2.45
N VAL A 78 -4.34 6.69 2.92
CA VAL A 78 -3.99 7.02 4.31
C VAL A 78 -4.80 8.23 4.77
N GLY A 79 -5.87 8.00 5.52
CA GLY A 79 -6.76 9.07 5.96
C GLY A 79 -7.49 9.70 4.76
N GLU A 80 -7.23 10.98 4.48
CA GLU A 80 -7.81 11.71 3.34
C GLU A 80 -6.89 11.72 2.10
N PHE A 81 -5.69 11.12 2.20
CA PHE A 81 -4.70 11.12 1.13
C PHE A 81 -4.75 9.80 0.37
N ASP A 82 -4.89 9.90 -0.95
CA ASP A 82 -4.88 8.77 -1.87
C ASP A 82 -3.70 8.88 -2.84
N LEU A 83 -2.96 7.80 -3.00
CA LEU A 83 -1.96 7.63 -4.04
C LEU A 83 -2.43 6.53 -5.01
N VAL A 84 -2.40 6.84 -6.31
CA VAL A 84 -2.87 5.93 -7.36
C VAL A 84 -1.71 5.53 -8.26
N ALA A 85 -1.51 4.23 -8.41
CA ALA A 85 -0.57 3.64 -9.36
C ALA A 85 -1.33 2.88 -10.44
N VAL A 86 -0.99 3.14 -11.71
CA VAL A 86 -1.54 2.41 -12.87
C VAL A 86 -0.48 1.43 -13.36
N ILE A 87 -0.83 0.15 -13.39
CA ILE A 87 0.02 -0.93 -13.88
C ILE A 87 -0.54 -1.36 -15.24
N PRO A 88 0.18 -1.07 -16.34
CA PRO A 88 -0.21 -1.53 -17.67
C PRO A 88 -0.21 -3.06 -17.74
N SER A 89 -1.08 -3.61 -18.58
CA SER A 89 -1.15 -5.04 -18.88
C SER A 89 0.07 -5.58 -19.62
#